data_AF-A0AAN8TDH2-F1
#
_entry.id   AF-A0AAN8TDH2-F1
#
_cell.length_a   1.000
_cell.length_b   1.000
_cell.length_c   1.000
_cell.angle_alpha   90.00
_cell.angle_beta   90.00
_cell.angle_gamma   90.00
#
_symmetry.space_group_name_H-M   'P 1'
#
loop_
_entity.id
_entity.type
_entity.pdbx_description
1 polymer ?
#
loop_
_entity_poly.entity_id
_entity_poly.type
_entity_poly.pdbx_seq_one_letter_code
_entity_poly.pdbx_strand_id
1 'polypeptide(L)'
;MGAKHTVIESNDDIEIRVWVPPARPDKFQSIIRIEGEGGWKEVNSKNFIHRDATILNDEDEFVLSTMLMIYVDGVYTGFYFLLTDLAKYAKIICNRNEEGIFVVEGIKPTFDFCRFK
;
A
#
# COMPACT_ATOMS: atom_id res chain seq x y z
N MET A 1 2.27 -18.66 -11.42
CA MET A 1 1.27 -17.58 -11.22
C MET A 1 2.04 -16.31 -10.94
N GLY A 2 1.84 -15.24 -11.71
CA GLY A 2 2.55 -13.97 -11.53
C GLY A 2 2.12 -13.30 -10.22
N ALA A 3 3.04 -12.56 -9.59
CA ALA A 3 2.72 -11.80 -8.38
C ALA A 3 1.62 -10.77 -8.70
N LYS A 4 0.65 -10.58 -7.78
CA LYS A 4 -0.37 -9.55 -7.94
C LYS A 4 0.22 -8.21 -7.54
N HIS A 5 0.19 -7.27 -8.47
CA HIS A 5 0.68 -5.92 -8.25
C HIS A 5 -0.50 -4.96 -8.02
N THR A 6 -0.33 -4.04 -7.09
CA THR A 6 -1.25 -2.94 -6.82
C THR A 6 -0.54 -1.64 -7.14
N VAL A 7 -1.17 -0.76 -7.90
CA VAL A 7 -0.64 0.58 -8.18
C VAL A 7 -1.07 1.52 -7.06
N ILE A 8 -0.15 2.26 -6.46
CA ILE A 8 -0.49 3.36 -5.56
C ILE A 8 -0.13 4.66 -6.25
N GLU A 9 -1.06 5.61 -6.28
CA GLU A 9 -0.92 6.91 -6.95
C GLU A 9 -1.25 8.03 -5.97
N SER A 10 -0.53 9.15 -6.09
CA SER A 10 -0.78 10.35 -5.31
C SER A 10 -0.46 11.62 -6.09
N ASN A 11 -1.24 12.67 -5.83
CA ASN A 11 -0.92 14.04 -6.26
C ASN A 11 -0.10 14.81 -5.22
N ASP A 12 0.00 14.29 -4.00
CA ASP A 12 0.83 14.85 -2.93
C ASP A 12 2.12 14.02 -2.79
N ASP A 13 3.17 14.63 -2.24
CA ASP A 13 4.34 13.89 -1.79
C ASP A 13 3.94 13.00 -0.59
N ILE A 14 3.95 11.68 -0.78
CA ILE A 14 3.60 10.73 0.27
C ILE A 14 4.73 9.75 0.58
N GLU A 15 4.82 9.43 1.86
CA GLU A 15 5.69 8.38 2.38
C GLU A 15 4.84 7.23 2.93
N ILE A 16 5.02 6.03 2.40
CA ILE A 16 4.42 4.82 2.93
C ILE A 16 5.49 4.09 3.73
N ARG A 17 5.30 4.02 5.05
CA ARG A 17 6.23 3.37 5.98
C ARG A 17 5.72 1.98 6.32
N VAL A 18 6.57 0.98 6.14
CA VAL A 18 6.24 -0.41 6.43
C VAL A 18 6.54 -0.71 7.90
N TRP A 19 5.50 -1.02 8.64
CA TRP A 19 5.53 -1.32 10.06
C TRP A 19 5.15 -2.77 10.31
N VAL A 20 5.90 -3.44 11.18
CA VAL A 20 5.66 -4.84 11.55
C VAL A 20 5.66 -4.92 13.08
N PRO A 21 4.55 -5.32 13.72
CA PRO A 21 4.51 -5.47 15.17
C PRO A 21 5.52 -6.53 15.64
N PRO A 22 6.06 -6.40 16.86
CA PRO A 22 5.77 -5.38 17.88
C PRO A 22 6.66 -4.13 17.77
N ALA A 23 7.20 -3.82 16.57
CA ALA A 23 8.10 -2.69 16.41
C ALA A 23 7.44 -1.37 16.87
N ARG A 24 8.24 -0.41 17.34
CA ARG A 24 7.70 0.93 17.63
C ARG A 24 7.46 1.68 16.31
N PRO A 25 6.49 2.60 16.20
CA PRO A 25 6.22 3.35 14.96
C PRO A 25 7.41 4.15 14.41
N ASP A 26 8.36 4.54 15.27
CA ASP A 26 9.63 5.19 14.89
C ASP A 26 10.64 4.22 14.26
N LYS A 27 10.43 2.91 14.41
CA LYS A 27 11.26 1.84 13.84
C LYS A 27 10.48 1.11 12.75
N PHE A 28 10.40 1.72 11.58
CA PHE A 28 9.85 1.11 10.37
C PHE A 28 10.95 0.38 9.58
N GLN A 29 10.57 -0.67 8.86
CA GLN A 29 11.53 -1.52 8.13
C GLN A 29 11.94 -0.91 6.79
N SER A 30 11.00 -0.26 6.11
CA SER A 30 11.24 0.35 4.80
C SER A 30 10.28 1.50 4.54
N ILE A 31 10.66 2.33 3.57
CA ILE A 31 9.89 3.50 3.15
C ILE A 31 9.72 3.49 1.64
N ILE A 32 8.50 3.69 1.19
CA ILE A 32 8.15 3.92 -0.21
C ILE A 32 7.83 5.39 -0.33
N ARG A 33 8.57 6.10 -1.17
CA ARG A 33 8.24 7.48 -1.53
C ARG A 33 7.52 7.49 -2.87
N ILE A 34 6.46 8.28 -2.93
CA ILE A 34 5.72 8.61 -4.14
C ILE A 34 5.74 10.13 -4.21
N GLU A 35 6.31 10.65 -5.29
CA GLU A 35 6.39 12.09 -5.54
C GLU A 35 4.99 12.62 -5.89
N GLY A 36 4.73 13.88 -5.53
CA GLY A 36 3.52 14.59 -5.92
C GLY A 36 3.43 14.81 -7.42
N GLU A 37 2.36 15.48 -7.86
CA GLU A 37 2.07 15.75 -9.28
C GLU A 37 1.63 14.52 -10.12
N GLY A 38 0.97 13.55 -9.47
CA GLY A 38 0.46 12.35 -10.14
C GLY A 38 1.48 11.22 -10.18
N GLY A 39 2.45 11.24 -9.28
CA GLY A 39 3.39 10.14 -9.09
C GLY A 39 2.68 8.86 -8.71
N TRP A 40 3.21 7.74 -9.19
CA TRP A 40 2.69 6.41 -8.88
C TRP A 40 3.80 5.40 -8.67
N LYS A 41 3.48 4.34 -7.95
CA LYS A 41 4.40 3.24 -7.71
C LYS A 41 3.67 1.92 -7.72
N GLU A 42 4.26 0.95 -8.40
CA GLU A 42 3.78 -0.42 -8.38
C GLU A 42 4.32 -1.14 -7.13
N VAL A 43 3.39 -1.74 -6.40
CA VAL A 43 3.60 -2.27 -5.06
C VAL A 43 3.20 -3.75 -5.11
N ASN A 44 4.19 -4.63 -5.00
CA ASN A 44 3.97 -6.07 -4.91
C ASN A 44 3.81 -6.48 -3.45
N SER A 45 2.62 -6.96 -3.07
CA SER A 45 2.31 -7.33 -1.68
C SER A 45 3.27 -8.36 -1.07
N LYS A 46 3.98 -9.17 -1.88
CA LYS A 46 4.97 -10.14 -1.39
C LYS A 46 6.36 -9.53 -1.12
N ASN A 47 6.66 -8.35 -1.66
CA ASN A 47 8.01 -7.77 -1.60
C ASN A 47 8.22 -6.81 -0.41
N PHE A 48 7.19 -6.53 0.40
CA PHE A 48 7.27 -5.54 1.49
C PHE A 48 7.80 -6.10 2.81
N ILE A 49 7.84 -7.42 2.96
CA ILE A 49 8.36 -8.07 4.16
C ILE A 49 9.81 -8.45 3.88
N HIS A 50 10.70 -7.86 4.68
CA HIS A 50 12.12 -8.14 4.84
C HIS A 50 12.88 -9.03 3.83
N ARG A 51 14.09 -8.56 3.52
CA ARG A 51 15.21 -9.32 2.92
C ARG A 51 15.58 -10.63 3.67
N ASP A 52 15.25 -10.72 4.96
CA ASP A 52 15.58 -11.84 5.86
C ASP A 52 14.35 -12.63 6.35
N ALA A 53 13.13 -12.20 6.02
CA ALA A 53 11.92 -12.94 6.34
C ALA A 53 11.56 -13.80 5.14
N THR A 54 11.95 -15.06 5.19
CA THR A 54 11.50 -16.06 4.21
C THR A 54 9.98 -16.18 4.36
N ILE A 55 9.20 -15.40 3.60
CA ILE A 55 7.75 -15.58 3.52
C ILE A 55 7.52 -16.93 2.83
N LEU A 56 7.30 -17.97 3.63
CA LEU A 56 7.03 -19.31 3.12
C LEU A 56 5.56 -19.48 2.72
N ASN A 57 4.65 -18.65 3.26
CA ASN A 57 3.23 -18.69 2.95
C ASN A 57 2.52 -17.36 3.22
N ASP A 58 1.45 -17.08 2.47
CA ASP A 58 0.59 -15.89 2.66
C ASP A 58 -0.22 -15.92 3.99
N GLU A 59 -0.13 -17.03 4.73
CA GLU A 59 -0.72 -17.24 6.07
C GLU A 59 0.25 -16.95 7.22
N ASP A 60 1.48 -16.52 6.93
CA ASP A 60 2.45 -16.18 7.97
C ASP A 60 1.92 -14.98 8.79
N GLU A 61 1.89 -15.13 10.11
CA GLU A 61 1.35 -14.14 11.05
C GLU A 61 2.04 -12.77 10.88
N PHE A 62 3.31 -12.78 10.47
CA PHE A 62 4.06 -11.58 10.12
C PHE A 62 3.50 -10.84 8.89
N VAL A 63 3.04 -11.56 7.86
CA VAL A 63 2.39 -10.99 6.67
C VAL A 63 1.06 -10.36 7.04
N LEU A 64 0.28 -11.07 7.85
CA LEU A 64 -1.05 -10.62 8.29
C LEU A 64 -0.99 -9.37 9.16
N SER A 65 0.11 -9.18 9.88
CA SER A 65 0.29 -8.08 10.82
C SER A 65 1.06 -6.89 10.24
N THR A 66 1.61 -7.01 9.03
CA THR A 66 2.39 -5.93 8.40
C THR A 66 1.47 -4.81 7.94
N MET A 67 1.73 -3.60 8.43
CA MET A 67 0.97 -2.39 8.14
C MET A 67 1.78 -1.45 7.25
N LEU A 68 1.15 -0.92 6.21
CA LEU A 68 1.68 0.13 5.37
C LEU A 68 1.01 1.44 5.77
N MET A 69 1.69 2.21 6.59
CA MET A 69 1.19 3.47 7.15
C MET A 69 1.50 4.63 6.21
N ILE A 70 0.53 5.50 5.95
CA ILE A 70 0.68 6.61 5.01
C ILE A 70 1.00 7.90 5.76
N TYR A 71 2.02 8.62 5.28
CA TYR A 71 2.47 9.89 5.80
C TYR A 71 2.48 10.93 4.68
N VAL A 72 2.13 12.16 5.01
CA VAL A 72 2.23 13.34 4.14
C VAL A 72 3.06 14.37 4.90
N ASP A 73 4.08 14.92 4.27
CA ASP A 73 5.02 15.88 4.92
C ASP A 73 5.60 15.34 6.25
N GLY A 74 5.79 14.02 6.35
CA GLY A 74 6.29 13.34 7.55
C GLY A 74 5.27 13.16 8.69
N VAL A 75 4.01 13.57 8.50
CA VAL A 75 2.91 13.42 9.46
C VAL A 75 2.03 12.23 9.09
N TYR A 76 1.71 11.38 10.06
CA TYR A 76 0.84 10.22 9.85
C TYR A 76 -0.58 10.67 9.51
N THR A 77 -1.15 10.19 8.41
CA THR A 77 -2.47 10.60 7.94
C THR A 77 -3.63 9.90 8.65
N GLY A 78 -3.35 8.90 9.49
CA GLY A 78 -4.36 8.04 10.09
C GLY A 78 -4.71 6.81 9.25
N PHE A 79 -4.29 6.76 7.99
CA PHE A 79 -4.57 5.65 7.09
C PHE A 79 -3.44 4.63 7.04
N TYR A 80 -3.80 3.36 7.04
CA TYR A 80 -2.89 2.25 6.84
C TYR A 80 -3.56 1.14 6.01
N PHE A 81 -2.74 0.31 5.37
CA PHE A 81 -3.19 -0.93 4.73
C PHE A 81 -2.50 -2.13 5.36
N LEU A 82 -3.20 -3.25 5.41
CA LEU A 82 -2.53 -4.55 5.53
C LEU A 82 -2.07 -5.01 4.14
N LEU A 83 -1.02 -5.82 4.09
CA LEU A 83 -0.57 -6.42 2.82
C LEU A 83 -1.69 -7.23 2.13
N THR A 84 -2.53 -7.88 2.93
CA THR A 84 -3.71 -8.63 2.46
C THR A 84 -4.79 -7.73 1.87
N ASP A 85 -4.89 -6.48 2.32
CA ASP A 85 -5.83 -5.50 1.79
C ASP A 85 -5.36 -4.94 0.46
N LEU A 86 -4.06 -4.66 0.32
CA LEU A 86 -3.48 -4.24 -0.97
C LEU A 86 -3.83 -5.22 -2.08
N ALA A 87 -3.70 -6.52 -1.81
CA ALA A 87 -4.01 -7.58 -2.76
C ALA A 87 -5.49 -7.60 -3.22
N LYS A 88 -6.40 -6.87 -2.59
CA LYS A 88 -7.81 -6.74 -3.04
C LYS A 88 -7.98 -5.69 -4.14
N TYR A 89 -7.07 -4.73 -4.22
CA TYR A 89 -7.16 -3.58 -5.12
C TYR A 89 -6.20 -3.70 -6.30
N ALA A 90 -6.62 -3.20 -7.46
CA ALA A 90 -5.76 -3.01 -8.62
C ALA A 90 -5.01 -1.68 -8.52
N LYS A 91 -5.70 -0.65 -8.02
CA LYS A 91 -5.15 0.69 -7.83
C LYS A 91 -5.65 1.28 -6.52
N ILE A 92 -4.81 2.08 -5.88
CA ILE A 92 -5.12 2.88 -4.70
C ILE A 92 -4.72 4.31 -5.01
N ILE A 93 -5.62 5.25 -4.74
CA ILE A 93 -5.44 6.67 -4.98
C ILE A 93 -5.41 7.36 -3.61
N CYS A 94 -4.33 8.07 -3.33
CA CYS A 94 -4.09 8.78 -2.08
C CYS A 94 -4.04 10.27 -2.40
N ASN A 95 -5.07 11.04 -2.09
CA ASN A 95 -5.17 12.45 -2.48
C ASN A 95 -5.84 13.29 -1.39
N ARG A 96 -5.80 14.62 -1.52
CA ARG A 96 -6.70 15.50 -0.77
C ARG A 96 -7.98 15.74 -1.56
N ASN A 97 -9.11 15.76 -0.86
CA ASN A 97 -10.38 16.18 -1.45
C ASN A 97 -10.42 17.72 -1.63
N GLU A 98 -11.55 18.24 -2.14
CA GLU A 98 -11.75 19.69 -2.35
C GLU A 98 -11.63 20.52 -1.05
N GLU A 99 -11.84 19.90 0.11
CA GLU A 99 -11.73 20.52 1.43
C GLU A 99 -10.30 20.42 2.01
N GLY A 100 -9.35 19.85 1.28
CA GLY A 100 -7.98 19.64 1.73
C GLY A 100 -7.78 18.45 2.67
N ILE A 101 -8.81 17.62 2.87
CA ILE A 101 -8.76 16.43 3.72
C ILE A 101 -8.15 15.27 2.96
N PHE A 102 -7.16 14.60 3.57
CA PHE A 102 -6.54 13.41 2.98
C PHE A 102 -7.53 12.25 2.91
N VAL A 103 -7.70 11.69 1.72
CA VAL A 103 -8.60 10.59 1.39
C VAL A 103 -7.83 9.49 0.66
N VAL A 104 -8.31 8.26 0.86
CA VAL A 104 -7.73 7.06 0.29
C VAL A 104 -8.81 6.26 -0.39
N GLU A 105 -8.66 6.05 -1.70
CA GLU A 105 -9.66 5.39 -2.54
C GLU A 105 -9.07 4.12 -3.18
N GLY A 106 -9.71 2.97 -2.94
CA GLY A 106 -9.30 1.70 -3.51
C GLY A 106 -10.15 1.29 -4.72
N ILE A 107 -9.52 1.15 -5.89
CA ILE A 107 -10.14 0.64 -7.11
C ILE A 107 -9.91 -0.86 -7.20
N LYS A 108 -10.99 -1.64 -7.12
CA LYS A 108 -10.94 -3.09 -7.30
C LYS A 108 -10.73 -3.43 -8.78
N PRO A 109 -10.04 -4.55 -9.09
CA PRO A 109 -9.97 -5.03 -10.47
C PRO A 109 -11.37 -5.33 -10.97
N THR A 110 -11.83 -4.58 -11.97
CA THR A 110 -13.03 -4.92 -12.75
C THR A 110 -12.65 -5.97 -13.77
N PHE A 111 -12.98 -7.23 -13.49
CA PHE A 111 -13.07 -8.23 -14.54
C PHE A 111 -14.39 -8.03 -15.26
N ASP A 112 -14.43 -7.10 -16.22
CA ASP A 112 -15.44 -7.18 -17.26
C ASP A 112 -15.12 -8.43 -18.07
N PHE A 113 -15.72 -9.55 -17.67
CA PHE A 113 -15.90 -10.66 -18.60
C PHE A 113 -16.71 -10.08 -19.75
N CYS A 114 -16.01 -9.67 -20.81
CA CYS A 114 -16.62 -9.52 -22.12
C CYS A 114 -17.46 -10.77 -22.34
N ARG A 115 -18.78 -10.63 -22.21
CA ARG A 115 -19.74 -11.59 -22.74
C ARG A 115 -19.45 -11.62 -24.24
N PHE A 116 -18.60 -12.56 -24.65
CA PHE A 116 -18.53 -12.98 -26.03
C PHE A 116 -19.96 -13.42 -26.39
N LYS A 117 -20.57 -12.64 -27.28
CA LYS A 117 -21.90 -12.88 -27.82
C LYS A 117 -21.74 -13.55 -29.17
#